data_AF-V8CIE9-F1
#
_entry.id   AF-V8CIE9-F1
#
_cell.length_a   1.000
_cell.length_b   1.000
_cell.length_c   1.000
_cell.angle_alpha   90.00
_cell.angle_beta   90.00
_cell.angle_gamma   90.00
#
_symmetry.space_group_name_H-M   'P 1'
#
loop_
_entity.id
_entity.type
_entity.pdbx_description
1 polymer ?
#
loop_
_entity_poly.entity_id
_entity_poly.type
_entity_poly.pdbx_seq_one_letter_code
_entity_poly.pdbx_strand_id
1 'polypeptide(L)'
;MGSLKRVGIFDSGVGGLSVAKSVLESKLFESAVYFGDTARVPYGVKDEKTIVAFALECLEFFRAQEVDMLLVACNTVSAYALESMRSYASFPIIGVIEPGVLARINANPALDSSTLILGTQATITSARYQTLLQEAGFSKLSAVATGLFVPIVEEGSYRTPSGAPILQACLHHYLHPFLQASEFGGKAPDTIILGCTHFPLIAKEISAYFHHQSTLIHSGDAIVEYLVEHFELKPNTYGKTEIEFFASSDVNGLKKRAQIWLYDKEK
;
A
#
# COMPACT_ATOMS: atom_id res chain seq x y z
N MET A 1 -5.19 5.13 -27.97
CA MET A 1 -4.24 5.26 -26.85
C MET A 1 -2.88 4.73 -27.30
N GLY A 2 -1.78 5.43 -27.01
CA GLY A 2 -0.45 4.84 -27.13
C GLY A 2 -0.32 3.61 -26.23
N SER A 3 0.58 2.69 -26.56
CA SER A 3 0.84 1.52 -25.72
C SER A 3 1.41 1.97 -24.36
N LEU A 4 0.70 1.68 -23.26
CA LEU A 4 1.22 1.91 -21.90
C LEU A 4 2.38 0.93 -21.66
N LYS A 5 3.62 1.42 -21.69
CA LYS A 5 4.85 0.60 -21.65
C LYS A 5 5.70 0.87 -20.43
N ARG A 6 5.79 2.14 -20.00
CA ARG A 6 6.65 2.58 -18.89
C ARG A 6 5.79 3.14 -17.77
N VAL A 7 5.88 2.54 -16.59
CA VAL A 7 5.11 2.94 -15.41
C VAL A 7 5.99 3.61 -14.36
N GLY A 8 5.55 4.74 -13.81
CA GLY A 8 6.12 5.31 -12.60
C GLY A 8 5.52 4.67 -11.36
N ILE A 9 6.32 4.44 -10.32
CA ILE A 9 5.88 3.98 -9.00
C ILE A 9 6.44 4.94 -7.96
N PHE A 10 5.56 5.68 -7.30
CA PHE A 10 5.91 6.64 -6.26
C PHE A 10 5.56 6.12 -4.87
N ASP A 11 6.51 6.16 -3.95
CA ASP A 11 6.28 5.95 -2.53
C ASP A 11 6.98 7.03 -1.69
N SER A 12 6.49 7.23 -0.46
CA SER A 12 7.18 8.11 0.48
C SER A 12 8.58 7.61 0.82
N GLY A 13 8.86 6.30 0.74
CA GLY A 13 10.13 5.72 1.13
C GLY A 13 10.40 4.39 0.44
N VAL A 14 10.68 3.36 1.23
CA VAL A 14 10.95 2.00 0.73
C VAL A 14 9.73 1.08 0.77
N GLY A 15 8.67 1.49 1.46
CA GLY A 15 7.47 0.67 1.70
C GLY A 15 6.84 0.21 0.39
N GLY A 16 6.71 1.12 -0.58
CA GLY A 16 6.06 0.88 -1.86
C GLY A 16 6.74 -0.16 -2.75
N LEU A 17 7.89 -0.70 -2.34
CA LEU A 17 8.47 -1.90 -2.96
C LEU A 17 7.50 -3.09 -2.91
N SER A 18 6.60 -3.19 -1.93
CA SER A 18 5.56 -4.22 -1.91
C SER A 18 4.58 -4.08 -3.08
N VAL A 19 4.19 -2.84 -3.43
CA VAL A 19 3.38 -2.54 -4.62
C VAL A 19 4.19 -2.79 -5.89
N ALA A 20 5.46 -2.36 -5.91
CA ALA A 20 6.34 -2.63 -7.04
C ALA A 20 6.48 -4.13 -7.29
N LYS A 21 6.55 -4.97 -6.26
CA LYS A 21 6.59 -6.43 -6.40
C LYS A 21 5.41 -6.97 -7.19
N SER A 22 4.17 -6.64 -6.79
CA SER A 22 2.97 -7.07 -7.51
C SER A 22 2.98 -6.58 -8.97
N VAL A 23 3.42 -5.35 -9.22
CA VAL A 23 3.55 -4.80 -10.59
C VAL A 23 4.58 -5.59 -11.41
N LEU A 24 5.75 -5.89 -10.87
CA LEU A 24 6.80 -6.66 -11.56
C LEU A 24 6.36 -8.10 -11.84
N GLU A 25 5.66 -8.73 -10.91
CA GLU A 25 5.14 -10.10 -11.06
C GLU A 25 4.01 -10.18 -12.08
N SER A 26 3.18 -9.14 -12.19
CA SER A 26 2.08 -9.04 -13.16
C SER A 26 2.55 -8.93 -14.61
N LYS A 27 3.76 -8.36 -14.82
CA LYS A 27 4.37 -8.11 -16.14
C LYS A 27 3.44 -7.36 -17.10
N LEU A 28 2.66 -6.42 -16.56
CA LEU A 28 1.78 -5.54 -17.33
C LEU A 28 2.56 -4.49 -18.15
N PHE A 29 3.78 -4.15 -17.71
CA PHE A 29 4.60 -3.08 -18.29
C PHE A 29 5.96 -3.60 -18.76
N GLU A 30 6.53 -2.93 -19.76
CA GLU A 30 7.88 -3.22 -20.29
C GLU A 30 8.95 -2.75 -19.29
N SER A 31 8.76 -1.56 -18.72
CA SER A 31 9.67 -0.98 -17.74
C SER A 31 8.94 -0.19 -16.65
N ALA A 32 9.61 -0.02 -15.52
CA ALA A 32 9.14 0.73 -14.37
C ALA A 32 10.23 1.67 -13.84
N VAL A 33 9.81 2.85 -13.37
CA VAL A 33 10.65 3.77 -12.61
C VAL A 33 10.11 3.88 -11.21
N TYR A 34 10.91 3.53 -10.22
CA TYR A 34 10.57 3.68 -8.81
C TYR A 34 11.25 4.92 -8.24
N PHE A 35 10.48 5.78 -7.57
CA PHE A 35 10.99 6.88 -6.77
C PHE A 35 10.50 6.78 -5.33
N GLY A 36 11.45 6.69 -4.39
CA GLY A 36 11.19 6.74 -2.96
C GLY A 36 11.68 8.05 -2.34
N ASP A 37 10.81 8.80 -1.70
CA ASP A 37 11.18 10.06 -1.05
C ASP A 37 11.88 9.90 0.32
N THR A 38 12.96 9.12 0.34
CA THR A 38 13.67 8.68 1.56
C THR A 38 14.27 9.82 2.39
N ALA A 39 14.42 11.03 1.86
CA ALA A 39 14.87 12.19 2.63
C ALA A 39 13.83 12.71 3.63
N ARG A 40 12.53 12.47 3.38
CA ARG A 40 11.43 13.09 4.13
C ARG A 40 10.49 12.07 4.79
N VAL A 41 10.80 10.78 4.73
CA VAL A 41 10.09 9.74 5.50
C VAL A 41 10.16 10.01 7.02
N PRO A 42 9.17 9.55 7.80
CA PRO A 42 7.91 8.95 7.38
C PRO A 42 6.83 10.02 7.09
N TYR A 43 5.97 9.74 6.11
CA TYR A 43 4.82 10.62 5.79
C TYR A 43 3.64 10.41 6.75
N GLY A 44 3.48 9.20 7.30
CA GLY A 44 2.31 8.79 8.07
C GLY A 44 2.02 9.58 9.35
N VAL A 45 2.92 10.48 9.76
CA VAL A 45 2.81 11.34 10.94
C VAL A 45 2.75 12.85 10.60
N LYS A 46 2.81 13.20 9.31
CA LYS A 46 2.80 14.59 8.85
C LYS A 46 1.36 15.07 8.62
N ASP A 47 1.17 16.38 8.60
CA ASP A 47 -0.12 16.99 8.25
C ASP A 47 -0.37 16.95 6.74
N GLU A 48 -1.64 17.12 6.36
CA GLU A 48 -2.12 17.10 4.98
C GLU A 48 -1.36 18.08 4.07
N LYS A 49 -1.15 19.34 4.49
CA LYS A 49 -0.51 20.35 3.63
C LYS A 49 0.92 19.96 3.31
N THR A 50 1.64 19.46 4.31
CA THR A 50 3.01 18.95 4.13
C THR A 50 3.04 17.76 3.18
N ILE A 51 2.10 16.80 3.33
CA ILE A 51 2.00 15.63 2.46
C ILE A 51 1.74 16.04 1.01
N VAL A 52 0.80 16.96 0.77
CA VAL A 52 0.48 17.48 -0.57
C VAL A 52 1.68 18.19 -1.19
N ALA A 53 2.34 19.07 -0.44
CA ALA A 53 3.52 19.79 -0.93
C ALA A 53 4.63 18.83 -1.39
N PHE A 54 5.00 17.86 -0.55
CA PHE A 54 6.04 16.90 -0.92
C PHE A 54 5.62 16.02 -2.10
N ALA A 55 4.35 15.61 -2.17
CA ALA A 55 3.86 14.80 -3.27
C ALA A 55 3.92 15.53 -4.62
N LEU A 56 3.61 16.83 -4.64
CA LEU A 56 3.72 17.66 -5.85
C LEU A 56 5.18 17.86 -6.27
N GLU A 57 6.11 18.05 -5.32
CA GLU A 57 7.55 18.10 -5.64
C GLU A 57 8.05 16.77 -6.22
N CYS A 58 7.59 15.63 -5.67
CA CYS A 58 7.92 14.31 -6.20
C CYS A 58 7.29 14.06 -7.59
N LEU A 59 6.15 14.68 -7.91
CA LEU A 59 5.54 14.58 -9.24
C LEU A 59 6.45 15.19 -10.32
N GLU A 60 7.18 16.26 -10.01
CA GLU A 60 8.13 16.88 -10.96
C GLU A 60 9.23 15.91 -11.40
N PHE A 61 9.68 15.04 -10.50
CA PHE A 61 10.65 13.99 -10.86
C PHE A 61 10.10 13.13 -12.01
N PHE A 62 8.86 12.66 -11.92
CA PHE A 62 8.26 11.76 -12.92
C PHE A 62 8.00 12.43 -14.26
N ARG A 63 7.79 13.75 -14.30
CA ARG A 63 7.64 14.48 -15.58
C ARG A 63 8.88 14.36 -16.47
N ALA A 64 10.07 14.26 -15.86
CA ALA A 64 11.32 14.08 -16.58
C ALA A 64 11.63 12.61 -16.95
N GLN A 65 10.83 11.64 -16.47
CA GLN A 65 11.09 10.20 -16.65
C GLN A 65 10.32 9.57 -17.83
N GLU A 66 9.52 10.36 -18.55
CA GLU A 66 8.73 9.91 -19.70
C GLU A 66 7.85 8.69 -19.38
N VAL A 67 7.17 8.71 -18.23
CA VAL A 67 6.24 7.63 -17.83
C VAL A 67 4.88 7.80 -18.52
N ASP A 68 4.27 6.68 -18.91
CA ASP A 68 2.93 6.66 -19.50
C ASP A 68 1.83 6.78 -18.45
N MET A 69 2.15 6.41 -17.20
CA MET A 69 1.25 6.39 -16.04
C MET A 69 2.06 6.44 -14.75
N LEU A 70 1.47 6.98 -13.68
CA LEU A 70 2.04 6.95 -12.34
C LEU A 70 1.15 6.19 -11.35
N LEU A 71 1.73 5.22 -10.66
CA LEU A 71 1.14 4.52 -9.53
C LEU A 71 1.64 5.14 -8.23
N VAL A 72 0.74 5.68 -7.42
CA VAL A 72 1.05 6.20 -6.09
C VAL A 72 0.88 5.07 -5.08
N ALA A 73 1.97 4.37 -4.80
CA ALA A 73 2.00 3.23 -3.89
C ALA A 73 1.70 3.63 -2.43
N CYS A 74 2.15 4.82 -2.00
CA CYS A 74 1.97 5.26 -0.63
C CYS A 74 0.49 5.53 -0.30
N ASN A 75 -0.05 4.80 0.67
CA ASN A 75 -1.42 4.98 1.16
C ASN A 75 -1.65 6.38 1.74
N THR A 76 -0.68 6.95 2.44
CA THR A 76 -0.76 8.32 2.99
C THR A 76 -0.84 9.36 1.89
N VAL A 77 -0.04 9.23 0.83
CA VAL A 77 -0.11 10.13 -0.33
C VAL A 77 -1.43 9.93 -1.08
N SER A 78 -1.85 8.68 -1.29
CA SER A 78 -3.13 8.37 -1.94
C SER A 78 -4.33 8.98 -1.19
N ALA A 79 -4.26 9.10 0.13
CA ALA A 79 -5.32 9.66 0.96
C ALA A 79 -5.49 11.18 0.83
N TYR A 80 -4.37 11.92 0.74
CA TYR A 80 -4.36 13.37 0.85
C TYR A 80 -3.97 14.10 -0.43
N ALA A 81 -3.05 13.56 -1.22
CA ALA A 81 -2.43 14.27 -2.33
C ALA A 81 -2.87 13.82 -3.71
N LEU A 82 -3.58 12.69 -3.84
CA LEU A 82 -3.87 12.08 -5.14
C LEU A 82 -4.60 13.03 -6.10
N GLU A 83 -5.61 13.75 -5.61
CA GLU A 83 -6.39 14.67 -6.44
C GLU A 83 -5.56 15.90 -6.87
N SER A 84 -4.75 16.44 -5.95
CA SER A 84 -3.80 17.49 -6.30
C SER A 84 -2.79 16.98 -7.33
N MET A 85 -2.21 15.79 -7.18
CA MET A 85 -1.28 15.25 -8.18
C MET A 85 -1.94 15.11 -9.55
N ARG A 86 -3.19 14.60 -9.59
CA ARG A 86 -3.97 14.46 -10.84
C ARG A 86 -4.19 15.79 -11.55
N SER A 87 -4.49 16.88 -10.82
CA SER A 87 -4.75 18.18 -11.44
C SER A 87 -3.51 18.83 -12.07
N TYR A 88 -2.30 18.42 -11.69
CA TYR A 88 -1.04 18.90 -12.26
C TYR A 88 -0.42 17.93 -13.26
N ALA A 89 -0.90 16.69 -13.39
CA ALA A 89 -0.29 15.68 -14.25
C ALA A 89 -0.87 15.67 -15.67
N SER A 90 -0.02 15.37 -16.65
CA SER A 90 -0.43 15.14 -18.05
C SER A 90 -0.64 13.67 -18.39
N PHE A 91 -0.46 12.77 -17.43
CA PHE A 91 -0.61 11.32 -17.55
C PHE A 91 -1.52 10.80 -16.43
N PRO A 92 -2.15 9.61 -16.59
CA PRO A 92 -2.98 9.02 -15.55
C PRO A 92 -2.23 8.77 -14.25
N ILE A 93 -2.87 9.10 -13.12
CA ILE A 93 -2.35 8.81 -11.78
C ILE A 93 -3.36 7.96 -11.00
N ILE A 94 -2.90 6.78 -10.56
CA ILE A 94 -3.69 5.80 -9.84
C ILE A 94 -3.10 5.65 -8.45
N GLY A 95 -3.92 5.88 -7.42
CA GLY A 95 -3.54 5.64 -6.02
C GLY A 95 -4.01 4.27 -5.55
N VAL A 96 -3.51 3.81 -4.42
CA VAL A 96 -3.80 2.46 -3.89
C VAL A 96 -5.13 2.31 -3.13
N ILE A 97 -5.78 3.43 -2.76
CA ILE A 97 -7.00 3.38 -1.93
C ILE A 97 -8.19 2.87 -2.71
N GLU A 98 -8.52 3.49 -3.85
CA GLU A 98 -9.65 3.10 -4.69
C GLU A 98 -9.55 1.64 -5.17
N PRO A 99 -8.41 1.17 -5.73
CA PRO A 99 -8.20 -0.25 -6.00
C PRO A 99 -8.40 -1.13 -4.77
N GLY A 100 -7.87 -0.74 -3.61
CA GLY A 100 -8.03 -1.49 -2.36
C GLY A 100 -9.49 -1.60 -1.89
N VAL A 101 -10.29 -0.56 -2.12
CA VAL A 101 -11.74 -0.59 -1.84
C VAL A 101 -12.45 -1.54 -2.80
N LEU A 102 -12.15 -1.48 -4.10
CA LEU A 102 -12.76 -2.38 -5.08
C LEU A 102 -12.38 -3.85 -4.82
N ALA A 103 -11.11 -4.14 -4.56
CA ALA A 103 -10.65 -5.47 -4.19
C ALA A 103 -11.33 -5.98 -2.91
N ARG A 104 -11.56 -5.10 -1.93
CA ARG A 104 -12.36 -5.43 -0.73
C ARG A 104 -13.79 -5.83 -1.11
N ILE A 105 -14.45 -5.04 -1.96
CA ILE A 105 -15.84 -5.30 -2.38
C ILE A 105 -15.92 -6.64 -3.13
N ASN A 106 -14.99 -6.88 -4.06
CA ASN A 106 -14.91 -8.11 -4.84
C ASN A 106 -14.67 -9.34 -3.96
N ALA A 107 -13.81 -9.22 -2.94
CA ALA A 107 -13.49 -10.32 -2.04
C ALA A 107 -14.68 -10.77 -1.17
N ASN A 108 -15.55 -9.85 -0.76
CA ASN A 108 -16.78 -10.17 -0.02
C ASN A 108 -17.87 -9.10 -0.23
N PRO A 109 -18.83 -9.32 -1.14
CA PRO A 109 -19.84 -8.33 -1.49
C PRO A 109 -20.97 -8.16 -0.45
N ALA A 110 -20.99 -8.96 0.63
CA ALA A 110 -22.02 -8.86 1.65
C ALA A 110 -21.88 -7.54 2.44
N LEU A 111 -22.87 -6.65 2.38
CA LEU A 111 -22.80 -5.30 2.97
C LEU A 111 -22.68 -5.30 4.51
N ASP A 112 -23.07 -6.41 5.15
CA ASP A 112 -22.95 -6.62 6.58
C ASP A 112 -21.66 -7.35 6.98
N SER A 113 -20.78 -7.67 6.02
CA SER A 113 -19.45 -8.21 6.30
C SER A 113 -18.54 -7.12 6.87
N SER A 114 -17.80 -7.53 7.90
CA SER A 114 -16.98 -6.66 8.71
C SER A 114 -15.61 -6.41 8.09
N THR A 115 -15.13 -5.16 8.15
CA THR A 115 -13.86 -4.75 7.56
C THR A 115 -13.01 -4.01 8.57
N LEU A 116 -11.79 -4.49 8.78
CA LEU A 116 -10.75 -3.80 9.54
C LEU A 116 -9.76 -3.14 8.58
N ILE A 117 -9.57 -1.84 8.71
CA ILE A 117 -8.60 -1.05 7.95
C ILE A 117 -7.40 -0.79 8.84
N LEU A 118 -6.24 -1.31 8.48
CA LEU A 118 -4.98 -1.00 9.15
C LEU A 118 -4.25 0.08 8.37
N GLY A 119 -3.68 1.09 9.03
CA GLY A 119 -2.92 2.11 8.32
C GLY A 119 -2.04 2.97 9.21
N THR A 120 -1.38 3.94 8.60
CA THR A 120 -0.70 5.01 9.35
C THR A 120 -1.71 5.94 10.01
N GLN A 121 -1.28 6.75 10.98
CA GLN A 121 -2.14 7.75 11.60
C GLN A 121 -2.76 8.68 10.55
N ALA A 122 -1.96 9.19 9.61
CA ALA A 122 -2.44 10.01 8.51
C ALA A 122 -3.48 9.28 7.65
N THR A 123 -3.21 8.02 7.24
CA THR A 123 -4.16 7.23 6.44
C THR A 123 -5.49 7.04 7.16
N ILE A 124 -5.48 6.64 8.43
CA ILE A 124 -6.71 6.38 9.19
C ILE A 124 -7.48 7.66 9.48
N THR A 125 -6.78 8.75 9.80
CA THR A 125 -7.39 10.06 10.08
C THR A 125 -8.05 10.65 8.84
N SER A 126 -7.53 10.36 7.64
CA SER A 126 -8.15 10.81 6.38
C SER A 126 -9.55 10.27 6.13
N ALA A 127 -9.91 9.16 6.80
CA ALA A 127 -11.15 8.41 6.63
C ALA A 127 -11.47 7.95 5.19
N ARG A 128 -10.52 8.06 4.23
CA ARG A 128 -10.79 7.81 2.80
C ARG A 128 -11.30 6.40 2.51
N TYR A 129 -10.70 5.38 3.12
CA TYR A 129 -11.20 4.00 3.00
C TYR A 129 -12.63 3.87 3.54
N GLN A 130 -12.88 4.43 4.72
CA GLN A 130 -14.19 4.37 5.37
C GLN A 130 -15.26 5.06 4.52
N THR A 131 -14.97 6.27 4.03
CA THR A 131 -15.90 7.04 3.18
C THR A 131 -16.29 6.26 1.93
N LEU A 132 -15.32 5.73 1.18
CA LEU A 132 -15.60 5.00 -0.06
C LEU A 132 -16.36 3.68 0.19
N LEU A 133 -16.04 2.96 1.28
CA LEU A 133 -16.76 1.75 1.66
C LEU A 133 -18.19 2.05 2.15
N GLN A 134 -18.40 3.15 2.87
CA GLN A 134 -19.72 3.60 3.29
C GLN A 134 -20.58 4.03 2.09
N GLU A 135 -20.00 4.74 1.13
CA GLU A 135 -20.65 5.09 -0.14
C GLU A 135 -21.06 3.84 -0.93
N ALA A 136 -20.28 2.76 -0.84
CA ALA A 136 -20.62 1.45 -1.40
C ALA A 136 -21.62 0.63 -0.54
N GLY A 137 -22.08 1.16 0.59
CA GLY A 137 -23.11 0.56 1.44
C GLY A 137 -22.61 -0.30 2.60
N PHE A 138 -21.30 -0.40 2.83
CA PHE A 138 -20.73 -1.14 3.96
C PHE A 138 -20.83 -0.33 5.25
N SER A 139 -21.24 -0.98 6.34
CA SER A 139 -21.49 -0.31 7.63
C SER A 139 -20.63 -0.81 8.79
N LYS A 140 -20.14 -2.05 8.75
CA LYS A 140 -19.28 -2.64 9.79
C LYS A 140 -17.81 -2.38 9.48
N LEU A 141 -17.39 -1.14 9.65
CA LEU A 141 -16.05 -0.67 9.32
C LEU A 141 -15.35 -0.17 10.57
N SER A 142 -14.10 -0.61 10.75
CA SER A 142 -13.25 -0.08 11.80
C SER A 142 -11.86 0.16 11.25
N ALA A 143 -11.17 1.13 11.84
CA ALA A 143 -9.92 1.63 11.31
C ALA A 143 -8.95 1.85 12.47
N VAL A 144 -7.76 1.24 12.37
CA VAL A 144 -6.76 1.24 13.44
C VAL A 144 -5.44 1.76 12.92
N ALA A 145 -4.96 2.84 13.53
CA ALA A 145 -3.65 3.39 13.25
C ALA A 145 -2.57 2.55 13.95
N THR A 146 -1.66 1.94 13.19
CA THR A 146 -0.67 0.98 13.68
C THR A 146 0.75 1.51 13.52
N GLY A 147 1.04 2.64 14.16
CA GLY A 147 2.30 3.37 13.99
C GLY A 147 3.58 2.56 14.23
N LEU A 148 3.56 1.58 15.14
CA LEU A 148 4.73 0.74 15.43
C LEU A 148 5.03 -0.33 14.36
N PHE A 149 4.09 -0.65 13.47
CA PHE A 149 4.33 -1.70 12.46
C PHE A 149 5.37 -1.28 11.43
N VAL A 150 5.38 -0.01 11.02
CA VAL A 150 6.34 0.52 10.04
C VAL A 150 7.80 0.34 10.52
N PRO A 151 8.22 0.85 11.69
CA PRO A 151 9.60 0.67 12.14
C PRO A 151 9.95 -0.82 12.36
N ILE A 152 9.03 -1.64 12.87
CA ILE A 152 9.27 -3.10 13.03
C ILE A 152 9.56 -3.77 11.68
N VAL A 153 8.79 -3.42 10.64
CA VAL A 153 9.01 -3.92 9.29
C VAL A 153 10.34 -3.39 8.75
N GLU A 154 10.63 -2.10 8.93
CA GLU A 154 11.88 -1.47 8.46
C GLU A 154 13.13 -2.03 9.13
N GLU A 155 13.10 -2.35 10.42
CA GLU A 155 14.21 -3.02 11.11
C GLU A 155 14.37 -4.49 10.73
N GLY A 156 13.35 -5.10 10.12
CA GLY A 156 13.35 -6.53 9.81
C GLY A 156 13.15 -7.40 11.05
N SER A 157 12.70 -6.81 12.17
CA SER A 157 12.54 -7.48 13.46
C SER A 157 11.61 -8.70 13.39
N TYR A 158 10.60 -8.64 12.51
CA TYR A 158 9.67 -9.75 12.22
C TYR A 158 10.36 -11.01 11.65
N ARG A 159 11.55 -10.88 11.06
CA ARG A 159 12.33 -12.00 10.50
C ARG A 159 13.24 -12.69 11.52
N THR A 160 13.28 -12.23 12.76
CA THR A 160 14.24 -12.71 13.76
C THR A 160 13.52 -13.33 14.97
N PRO A 161 14.06 -14.40 15.58
CA PRO A 161 13.48 -14.97 16.80
C PRO A 161 13.39 -13.96 17.95
N SER A 162 14.33 -13.02 18.04
CA SER A 162 14.35 -11.98 19.06
C SER A 162 13.35 -10.85 18.82
N GLY A 163 13.02 -10.55 17.56
CA GLY A 163 12.07 -9.49 17.22
C GLY A 163 10.62 -9.96 17.10
N ALA A 164 10.38 -11.27 16.88
CA ALA A 164 9.03 -11.82 16.81
C ALA A 164 8.15 -11.49 18.05
N PRO A 165 8.64 -11.58 19.30
CA PRO A 165 7.86 -11.17 20.48
C PRO A 165 7.45 -9.69 20.47
N ILE A 166 8.27 -8.80 19.90
CA ILE A 166 7.97 -7.37 19.80
C ILE A 166 6.80 -7.15 18.85
N LEU A 167 6.81 -7.79 17.68
CA LEU A 167 5.70 -7.73 16.73
C LEU A 167 4.42 -8.30 17.35
N GLN A 168 4.51 -9.44 18.04
CA GLN A 168 3.33 -10.03 18.71
C GLN A 168 2.74 -9.11 19.79
N ALA A 169 3.57 -8.46 20.60
CA ALA A 169 3.11 -7.47 21.57
C ALA A 169 2.43 -6.28 20.89
N CYS A 170 2.95 -5.81 19.76
CA CYS A 170 2.35 -4.72 18.99
C CYS A 170 1.02 -5.13 18.33
N LEU A 171 0.94 -6.33 17.76
CA LEU A 171 -0.31 -6.90 17.23
C LEU A 171 -1.36 -6.95 18.33
N HIS A 172 -1.01 -7.50 19.50
CA HIS A 172 -1.92 -7.54 20.64
C HIS A 172 -2.36 -6.14 21.09
N HIS A 173 -1.41 -5.21 21.24
CA HIS A 173 -1.70 -3.83 21.64
C HIS A 173 -2.73 -3.14 20.74
N TYR A 174 -2.59 -3.27 19.42
CA TYR A 174 -3.49 -2.60 18.47
C TYR A 174 -4.78 -3.36 18.22
N LEU A 175 -4.73 -4.69 18.15
CA LEU A 175 -5.83 -5.51 17.63
C LEU A 175 -6.67 -6.16 18.73
N HIS A 176 -6.15 -6.32 19.95
CA HIS A 176 -6.93 -6.88 21.06
C HIS A 176 -8.09 -5.97 21.50
N PRO A 177 -7.90 -4.65 21.70
CA PRO A 177 -9.02 -3.77 22.07
C PRO A 177 -10.15 -3.80 21.03
N PHE A 178 -9.77 -3.95 19.77
CA PHE A 178 -10.68 -4.07 18.64
C PHE A 178 -11.50 -5.37 18.67
N LEU A 179 -10.87 -6.52 18.93
CA LEU A 179 -11.58 -7.79 19.08
C LEU A 179 -12.62 -7.76 20.22
N GLN A 180 -12.34 -6.99 21.28
CA GLN A 180 -13.25 -6.83 22.41
C GLN A 180 -14.42 -5.87 22.12
N ALA A 181 -14.36 -5.08 21.05
CA ALA A 181 -15.42 -4.15 20.70
C ALA A 181 -16.70 -4.90 20.29
N SER A 182 -17.86 -4.35 20.66
CA SER A 182 -19.17 -4.99 20.49
C SER A 182 -19.52 -5.31 19.04
N GLU A 183 -18.99 -4.54 18.09
CA GLU A 183 -19.16 -4.73 16.65
C GLU A 183 -18.51 -6.01 16.11
N PHE A 184 -17.45 -6.49 16.75
CA PHE A 184 -16.76 -7.75 16.39
C PHE A 184 -17.12 -8.89 17.35
N GLY A 185 -17.52 -8.57 18.59
CA GLY A 185 -18.02 -9.57 19.54
C GLY A 185 -17.05 -10.72 19.79
N GLY A 186 -15.74 -10.43 19.79
CA GLY A 186 -14.68 -11.43 19.91
C GLY A 186 -14.33 -12.19 18.63
N LYS A 187 -14.96 -11.87 17.49
CA LYS A 187 -14.70 -12.53 16.20
C LYS A 187 -13.65 -11.77 15.38
N ALA A 188 -12.93 -12.51 14.55
CA ALA A 188 -12.08 -11.92 13.53
C ALA A 188 -12.92 -11.11 12.52
N PRO A 189 -12.37 -10.02 11.95
CA PRO A 189 -13.03 -9.33 10.83
C PRO A 189 -13.09 -10.24 9.61
N ASP A 190 -14.13 -10.13 8.79
CA ASP A 190 -14.25 -10.92 7.56
C ASP A 190 -13.15 -10.53 6.55
N THR A 191 -12.76 -9.26 6.55
CA THR A 191 -11.69 -8.75 5.70
C THR A 191 -10.83 -7.71 6.39
N ILE A 192 -9.54 -7.72 6.08
CA ILE A 192 -8.54 -6.76 6.58
C ILE A 192 -7.89 -6.05 5.40
N ILE A 193 -8.00 -4.72 5.35
CA ILE A 193 -7.28 -3.90 4.37
C ILE A 193 -5.90 -3.56 4.95
N LEU A 194 -4.84 -3.94 4.22
CA LEU A 194 -3.46 -3.59 4.53
C LEU A 194 -3.13 -2.20 3.99
N GLY A 195 -3.74 -1.16 4.58
CA GLY A 195 -3.65 0.26 4.17
C GLY A 195 -2.31 0.94 4.49
N CYS A 196 -1.21 0.20 4.41
CA CYS A 196 0.16 0.70 4.43
C CYS A 196 1.03 -0.24 3.60
N THR A 197 1.97 0.33 2.84
CA THR A 197 2.85 -0.43 1.94
C THR A 197 3.78 -1.40 2.68
N HIS A 198 4.03 -1.20 3.98
CA HIS A 198 4.83 -2.11 4.80
C HIS A 198 4.08 -3.36 5.25
N PHE A 199 2.76 -3.31 5.40
CA PHE A 199 2.02 -4.37 6.09
C PHE A 199 1.95 -5.71 5.35
N PRO A 200 2.05 -5.77 4.01
CA PRO A 200 2.26 -7.04 3.31
C PRO A 200 3.41 -7.90 3.84
N LEU A 201 4.46 -7.26 4.35
CA LEU A 201 5.66 -7.95 4.83
C LEU A 201 5.43 -8.65 6.18
N ILE A 202 4.34 -8.32 6.88
CA ILE A 202 3.89 -8.96 8.13
C ILE A 202 2.48 -9.56 7.99
N ALA A 203 2.04 -9.81 6.77
CA ALA A 203 0.69 -10.31 6.50
C ALA A 203 0.46 -11.71 7.12
N LYS A 204 1.51 -12.54 7.19
CA LYS A 204 1.45 -13.87 7.81
C LYS A 204 1.14 -13.77 9.30
N GLU A 205 1.79 -12.84 9.99
CA GLU A 205 1.64 -12.61 11.42
C GLU A 205 0.28 -11.98 11.74
N ILE A 206 -0.18 -11.02 10.91
CA ILE A 206 -1.53 -10.47 11.01
C ILE A 206 -2.57 -11.58 10.79
N SER A 207 -2.41 -12.42 9.76
CA SER A 207 -3.31 -13.54 9.48
C SER A 207 -3.36 -14.53 10.66
N ALA A 208 -2.18 -14.91 11.19
CA ALA A 208 -2.07 -15.83 12.31
C ALA A 208 -2.71 -15.28 13.60
N TYR A 209 -2.60 -13.97 13.84
CA TYR A 209 -3.26 -13.32 14.99
C TYR A 209 -4.78 -13.49 14.96
N PHE A 210 -5.39 -13.47 13.77
CA PHE A 210 -6.81 -13.73 13.56
C PHE A 210 -7.13 -15.19 13.18
N HIS A 211 -6.24 -16.13 13.52
CA HIS A 211 -6.41 -17.56 13.25
C HIS A 211 -6.75 -17.90 11.79
N HIS A 212 -6.22 -17.12 10.84
CA HIS A 212 -6.45 -17.27 9.41
C HIS A 212 -7.93 -17.17 8.99
N GLN A 213 -8.76 -16.48 9.76
CA GLN A 213 -10.20 -16.32 9.50
C GLN A 213 -10.54 -15.10 8.63
N SER A 214 -9.58 -14.20 8.42
CA SER A 214 -9.79 -12.96 7.66
C SER A 214 -9.15 -13.03 6.28
N THR A 215 -9.85 -12.54 5.26
CA THR A 215 -9.26 -12.26 3.95
C THR A 215 -8.41 -10.99 4.04
N LEU A 216 -7.19 -11.00 3.52
CA LEU A 216 -6.29 -9.84 3.53
C LEU A 216 -6.27 -9.17 2.16
N ILE A 217 -6.47 -7.85 2.12
CA ILE A 217 -6.41 -7.04 0.90
C ILE A 217 -5.06 -6.33 0.83
N HIS A 218 -4.25 -6.73 -0.15
CA HIS A 218 -2.93 -6.16 -0.43
C HIS A 218 -3.04 -5.04 -1.47
N SER A 219 -2.65 -3.81 -1.13
CA SER A 219 -2.71 -2.64 -2.03
C SER A 219 -2.05 -2.87 -3.40
N GLY A 220 -0.94 -3.60 -3.44
CA GLY A 220 -0.22 -3.94 -4.68
C GLY A 220 -0.97 -4.93 -5.57
N ASP A 221 -1.72 -5.87 -4.99
CA ASP A 221 -2.44 -6.86 -5.80
C ASP A 221 -3.73 -6.22 -6.31
N ALA A 222 -4.38 -5.45 -5.45
CA ALA A 222 -5.55 -4.65 -5.79
C ALA A 222 -5.28 -3.66 -6.93
N ILE A 223 -4.14 -2.95 -6.94
CA ILE A 223 -3.81 -2.03 -8.03
C ILE A 223 -3.57 -2.77 -9.35
N VAL A 224 -2.98 -3.98 -9.31
CA VAL A 224 -2.81 -4.82 -10.50
C VAL A 224 -4.16 -5.27 -11.05
N GLU A 225 -5.07 -5.76 -10.20
CA GLU A 225 -6.45 -6.12 -10.58
C GLU A 225 -7.17 -4.93 -11.23
N TYR A 226 -7.10 -3.76 -10.59
CA TYR A 226 -7.68 -2.52 -11.12
C TYR A 226 -7.15 -2.16 -12.50
N LEU A 227 -5.83 -2.24 -12.72
CA LEU A 227 -5.21 -1.93 -14.00
C LEU A 227 -5.63 -2.91 -15.11
N VAL A 228 -5.79 -4.19 -14.78
CA VAL A 228 -6.28 -5.19 -15.74
C VAL A 228 -7.71 -4.89 -16.16
N GLU A 229 -8.57 -4.55 -15.21
CA GLU A 229 -9.99 -4.32 -15.46
C GLU A 229 -10.28 -2.96 -16.13
N HIS A 230 -9.65 -1.89 -15.65
CA HIS A 230 -10.01 -0.51 -16.02
C HIS A 230 -9.12 0.09 -17.12
N PHE A 231 -7.93 -0.47 -17.34
CA PHE A 231 -7.02 -0.06 -18.42
C PHE A 231 -6.82 -1.14 -19.48
N GLU A 232 -7.58 -2.23 -19.41
CA GLU A 232 -7.55 -3.37 -20.34
C GLU A 232 -6.13 -3.95 -20.54
N LEU A 233 -5.27 -3.81 -19.52
CA LEU A 233 -3.91 -4.33 -19.56
C LEU A 233 -3.95 -5.85 -19.36
N LYS A 234 -3.10 -6.57 -20.11
CA LYS A 234 -3.06 -8.03 -20.05
C LYS A 234 -1.87 -8.48 -19.20
N PRO A 235 -2.08 -9.27 -18.13
CA PRO A 235 -0.97 -9.87 -17.40
C PRO A 235 -0.07 -10.68 -18.32
N ASN A 236 1.23 -10.74 -18.03
CA ASN A 236 2.23 -11.43 -18.87
C ASN A 236 2.32 -10.90 -20.31
N THR A 237 1.94 -9.65 -20.57
CA THR A 237 2.19 -9.00 -21.86
C THR A 237 3.68 -8.97 -22.18
N TYR A 238 4.51 -8.73 -21.16
CA TYR A 238 5.97 -8.69 -21.27
C TYR A 238 6.62 -9.91 -20.61
N GLY A 239 7.82 -10.29 -21.05
CA GLY A 239 8.56 -11.40 -20.45
C GLY A 239 9.09 -11.08 -19.03
N LYS A 240 9.45 -9.81 -18.82
CA LYS A 240 9.94 -9.22 -17.58
C LYS A 240 9.69 -7.71 -17.62
N THR A 241 9.41 -7.10 -16.47
CA THR A 241 9.41 -5.65 -16.30
C THR A 241 10.77 -5.24 -15.74
N GLU A 242 11.54 -4.43 -16.49
CA GLU A 242 12.79 -3.86 -15.98
C GLU A 242 12.50 -2.68 -15.04
N ILE A 243 13.25 -2.52 -13.96
CA ILE A 243 12.99 -1.47 -12.96
C ILE A 243 14.23 -0.64 -12.63
N GLU A 244 14.06 0.68 -12.65
CA GLU A 244 15.07 1.65 -12.25
C GLU A 244 14.70 2.28 -10.91
N PHE A 245 15.66 2.37 -9.98
CA PHE A 245 15.44 2.89 -8.63
C PHE A 245 16.08 4.25 -8.42
N PHE A 246 15.28 5.19 -7.93
CA PHE A 246 15.66 6.54 -7.54
C PHE A 246 15.17 6.83 -6.11
N ALA A 247 15.89 7.70 -5.42
CA ALA A 247 15.53 8.15 -4.09
C ALA A 247 16.05 9.56 -3.83
N SER A 248 15.36 10.33 -2.98
CA SER A 248 15.75 11.71 -2.66
C SER A 248 16.97 11.81 -1.72
N SER A 249 17.31 10.75 -0.98
CA SER A 249 18.51 10.70 -0.13
C SER A 249 19.37 9.46 -0.41
N ASP A 250 18.89 8.26 -0.05
CA ASP A 250 19.70 7.04 -0.07
C ASP A 250 19.22 6.02 -1.13
N VAL A 251 19.68 6.19 -2.38
CA VAL A 251 19.44 5.23 -3.47
C VAL A 251 20.06 3.86 -3.18
N ASN A 252 21.22 3.81 -2.52
CA ASN A 252 21.91 2.55 -2.27
C ASN A 252 21.19 1.72 -1.20
N GLY A 253 20.71 2.37 -0.14
CA GLY A 253 19.84 1.75 0.86
C GLY A 253 18.54 1.24 0.25
N LEU A 254 17.89 2.03 -0.61
CA LEU A 254 16.70 1.60 -1.34
C LEU A 254 16.98 0.35 -2.19
N LYS A 255 18.08 0.33 -2.97
CA LYS A 255 18.46 -0.84 -3.79
C LYS A 255 18.76 -2.08 -2.95
N LYS A 256 19.45 -1.91 -1.82
CA LYS A 256 19.67 -3.02 -0.86
C LYS A 256 18.36 -3.57 -0.31
N ARG A 257 17.40 -2.69 0.02
CA ARG A 257 16.05 -3.08 0.43
C ARG A 257 15.32 -3.84 -0.66
N ALA A 258 15.36 -3.32 -1.88
CA ALA A 258 14.73 -3.93 -3.05
C ALA A 258 15.25 -5.35 -3.28
N GLN A 259 16.55 -5.60 -3.08
CA GLN A 259 17.10 -6.96 -3.17
C GLN A 259 16.39 -7.94 -2.23
N ILE A 260 16.18 -7.54 -0.97
CA ILE A 260 15.57 -8.39 0.07
C ILE A 260 14.06 -8.55 -0.15
N TRP A 261 13.39 -7.51 -0.63
CA TRP A 261 11.92 -7.46 -0.66
C TRP A 261 11.32 -7.92 -1.98
N LEU A 262 12.04 -7.74 -3.08
CA LEU A 262 11.58 -8.14 -4.41
C LEU A 262 12.11 -9.51 -4.83
N TYR A 263 13.35 -9.86 -4.47
CA TYR A 263 14.04 -11.00 -5.07
C TYR A 263 14.39 -12.13 -4.09
N ASP A 264 14.66 -11.81 -2.83
CA ASP A 264 14.91 -12.85 -1.84
C ASP A 264 13.60 -13.57 -1.52
N LYS A 265 13.52 -14.84 -1.90
CA LYS A 265 12.48 -15.72 -1.40
C LYS A 265 12.68 -15.85 0.11
N GLU A 266 11.61 -15.63 0.88
CA GLU A 266 11.62 -15.96 2.31
C GLU A 266 12.12 -17.40 2.46
N LYS A 267 13.30 -17.55 3.08
CA LYS A 267 13.87 -18.86 3.42
C LYS A 267 13.15 -19.44 4.63
#